data_AF-A0A0B7A222-F1
#
_entry.id   AF-A0A0B7A222-F1
#
_cell.length_a   1.000
_cell.length_b   1.000
_cell.length_c   1.000
_cell.angle_alpha   90.00
_cell.angle_beta   90.00
_cell.angle_gamma   90.00
#
_symmetry.space_group_name_H-M   'P 1'
#
loop_
_entity.id
_entity.type
_entity.pdbx_description
1 polymer ?
#
loop_
_entity_poly.entity_id
_entity_poly.type
_entity_poly.pdbx_seq_one_letter_code
_entity_poly.pdbx_strand_id
1 'polypeptide(L)'
;QKVNMQSLHAFQFVTFSLNRLFTHSKSRTIFVDLHRCYVRNYSIKMSSVFVRNVENDERLQISLDLKVPRENGQTSAVKTFNLNRLKHEELRLTVERLRLNLNKKVVKKSKKKKNKTANNDESQPSKSEDLEVPIEIIHNGKVIDLAVSNECAWVEGAVLRVWEEEISICYNPPSVKLENLPKTIMAGFPLFPEAEYEFTDVRKSEFYWQTFHEKDLMKFKMEVNKGTFNISSAVKGQSFTPHPDNVGQYILLACVPRNGDRIGKMEIVISANVVTVGPDLCPFEKRSEFTKEHSANGEFRIVSYNLLAQIYADTDLARTELFSHCPPSALDMDYRKHLLLKEILGFWILFIPLLCLLK
;
A
#
# COMPACT_ATOMS: atom_id res chain seq x y z
N GLN A 1 -17.32 -45.48 -6.69
CA GLN A 1 -17.13 -44.98 -5.32
C GLN A 1 -17.30 -43.47 -5.35
N LYS A 2 -18.34 -42.96 -4.67
CA LYS A 2 -18.55 -41.53 -4.45
C LYS A 2 -17.45 -41.01 -3.52
N VAL A 3 -16.73 -39.97 -3.93
CA VAL A 3 -15.89 -39.17 -3.03
C VAL A 3 -16.31 -37.71 -3.15
N ASN A 4 -16.47 -37.12 -1.97
CA ASN A 4 -17.10 -35.85 -1.61
C ASN A 4 -16.69 -34.62 -2.45
N MET A 5 -17.69 -33.94 -3.03
CA MET A 5 -17.67 -32.51 -3.34
C MET A 5 -18.00 -31.72 -2.07
N GLN A 6 -17.05 -31.42 -1.18
CA GLN A 6 -17.18 -30.32 -0.20
C GLN A 6 -15.78 -29.83 0.24
N SER A 7 -15.26 -28.82 -0.45
CA SER A 7 -14.35 -27.77 0.07
C SER A 7 -13.87 -26.89 -1.10
N LEU A 8 -14.79 -26.11 -1.65
CA LEU A 8 -14.52 -25.12 -2.68
C LEU A 8 -14.98 -23.77 -2.13
N HIS A 9 -14.12 -23.08 -1.39
CA HIS A 9 -14.33 -21.67 -1.04
C HIS A 9 -12.98 -20.97 -0.83
N ALA A 10 -12.93 -19.73 -1.31
CA ALA A 10 -11.86 -18.73 -1.21
C ALA A 10 -10.74 -18.79 -2.25
N PHE A 11 -11.07 -18.40 -3.48
CA PHE A 11 -10.22 -17.47 -4.22
C PHE A 11 -11.11 -16.36 -4.80
N GLN A 12 -11.13 -15.21 -4.13
CA GLN A 12 -11.73 -14.00 -4.67
C GLN A 12 -10.92 -13.58 -5.90
N PHE A 13 -11.56 -13.61 -7.07
CA PHE A 13 -11.06 -12.94 -8.25
C PHE A 13 -11.14 -11.43 -8.01
N VAL A 14 -10.00 -10.77 -7.88
CA VAL A 14 -9.93 -9.30 -8.01
C VAL A 14 -9.98 -8.98 -9.49
N THR A 15 -11.18 -8.67 -10.00
CA THR A 15 -11.37 -8.13 -11.35
C THR A 15 -10.87 -6.69 -11.37
N PHE A 16 -9.70 -6.44 -11.95
CA PHE A 16 -9.29 -5.09 -12.32
C PHE A 16 -10.16 -4.60 -13.49
N SER A 17 -11.08 -3.69 -13.20
CA SER A 17 -11.87 -3.01 -14.22
C SER A 17 -11.07 -1.82 -14.77
N LEU A 18 -10.31 -2.04 -15.84
CA LEU A 18 -9.71 -0.99 -16.69
C LEU A 18 -10.82 -0.31 -17.53
N ASN A 19 -11.78 0.32 -16.85
CA ASN A 19 -12.93 0.95 -17.49
C ASN A 19 -12.58 2.36 -18.00
N ARG A 20 -12.60 2.52 -19.33
CA ARG A 20 -12.58 3.78 -20.10
C ARG A 20 -11.38 4.70 -19.85
N LEU A 21 -10.23 4.32 -20.37
CA LEU A 21 -9.24 5.28 -20.87
C LEU A 21 -9.45 5.39 -22.39
N PHE A 22 -9.33 6.60 -22.92
CA PHE A 22 -9.30 6.94 -24.35
C PHE A 22 -10.64 7.12 -25.05
N THR A 23 -11.28 8.26 -24.80
CA THR A 23 -12.10 8.93 -25.81
C THR A 23 -11.20 9.46 -26.93
N HIS A 24 -11.61 9.17 -28.17
CA HIS A 24 -11.04 9.55 -29.47
C HIS A 24 -10.07 10.73 -29.51
N SER A 25 -8.87 10.49 -30.03
CA SER A 25 -8.21 11.42 -30.96
C SER A 25 -7.19 10.66 -31.82
N LYS A 26 -7.35 10.78 -33.14
CA LYS A 26 -6.40 10.30 -34.15
C LYS A 26 -5.18 11.22 -34.13
N SER A 27 -4.04 10.74 -33.63
CA SER A 27 -2.71 11.13 -34.12
C SER A 27 -1.61 10.33 -33.43
N ARG A 28 -0.69 9.84 -34.25
CA ARG A 28 0.55 9.17 -33.85
C ARG A 28 1.45 10.15 -33.09
N THR A 29 1.65 9.91 -31.80
CA THR A 29 2.85 10.36 -31.07
C THR A 29 3.08 9.40 -29.90
N ILE A 30 4.31 8.91 -29.76
CA ILE A 30 4.80 8.31 -28.52
C ILE A 30 4.69 9.41 -27.46
N PHE A 31 3.63 9.39 -26.65
CA PHE A 31 3.44 10.34 -25.56
C PHE A 31 4.40 9.97 -24.44
N VAL A 32 5.60 10.55 -24.49
CA VAL A 32 6.35 10.86 -23.27
C VAL A 32 5.59 12.02 -22.64
N ASP A 33 4.64 11.70 -21.77
CA ASP A 33 3.80 12.68 -21.10
C ASP A 33 4.64 13.41 -20.06
N LEU A 34 5.42 14.40 -20.52
CA LEU A 34 6.14 15.38 -19.73
C LEU A 34 5.13 16.39 -19.16
N HIS A 35 4.21 15.90 -18.34
CA HIS A 35 3.44 16.77 -17.47
C HIS A 35 4.41 17.37 -16.46
N ARG A 36 4.59 18.69 -16.55
CA ARG A 36 5.25 19.52 -15.55
C ARG A 36 4.62 19.21 -14.18
N CYS A 37 5.26 18.31 -13.44
CA CYS A 37 4.82 17.90 -12.11
C CYS A 37 4.84 19.13 -11.21
N TYR A 38 3.67 19.67 -10.90
CA TYR A 38 3.51 20.44 -9.67
C TYR A 38 3.79 19.47 -8.53
N VAL A 39 5.03 19.52 -8.02
CA VAL A 39 5.47 18.74 -6.87
C VAL A 39 4.64 19.20 -5.67
N ARG A 40 3.57 18.48 -5.35
CA ARG A 40 2.94 18.60 -4.05
C ARG A 40 3.88 17.93 -3.05
N ASN A 41 4.42 18.71 -2.13
CA ASN A 41 5.15 18.18 -1.00
C ASN A 41 4.17 17.40 -0.12
N TYR A 42 4.13 16.08 -0.28
CA TYR A 42 3.42 15.20 0.63
C TYR A 42 4.21 15.12 1.94
N SER A 43 3.89 16.01 2.87
CA SER A 43 4.39 15.93 4.25
C SER A 43 3.62 14.83 4.97
N ILE A 44 4.22 13.66 5.13
CA ILE A 44 3.52 12.43 5.56
C ILE A 44 3.23 12.41 7.07
N LYS A 45 3.83 13.30 7.86
CA LYS A 45 3.69 13.27 9.32
C LYS A 45 3.17 14.59 9.84
N MET A 46 1.84 14.73 9.82
CA MET A 46 1.07 15.59 10.72
C MET A 46 0.34 14.70 11.74
N SER A 47 -0.19 15.28 12.81
CA SER A 47 -1.10 14.51 13.65
C SER A 47 -2.36 14.20 12.84
N SER A 48 -2.82 12.96 12.85
CA SER A 48 -3.94 12.51 12.03
C SER A 48 -4.68 11.38 12.73
N VAL A 49 -6.00 11.37 12.59
CA VAL A 49 -6.86 10.29 13.06
C VAL A 49 -7.55 9.65 11.87
N PHE A 50 -7.36 8.36 11.67
CA PHE A 50 -8.06 7.57 10.67
C PHE A 50 -9.02 6.62 11.35
N VAL A 51 -10.24 6.57 10.86
CA VAL A 51 -11.26 5.61 11.32
C VAL A 51 -11.67 4.78 10.13
N ARG A 52 -11.55 3.46 10.25
CA ARG A 52 -12.10 2.49 9.29
C ARG A 52 -13.33 1.85 9.92
N ASN A 53 -14.47 2.03 9.28
CA ASN A 53 -15.75 1.47 9.65
C ASN A 53 -16.45 0.90 8.40
N VAL A 54 -16.55 -0.43 8.30
CA VAL A 54 -17.27 -1.13 7.24
C VAL A 54 -18.58 -1.64 7.82
N GLU A 55 -19.71 -1.47 7.11
CA GLU A 55 -21.07 -1.79 7.61
C GLU A 55 -21.16 -3.22 8.18
N ASN A 56 -20.63 -4.21 7.46
CA ASN A 56 -20.71 -5.63 7.84
C ASN A 56 -19.72 -6.07 8.94
N ASP A 57 -18.77 -5.22 9.34
CA ASP A 57 -17.85 -5.54 10.43
C ASP A 57 -18.50 -5.20 11.77
N GLU A 58 -18.34 -6.03 12.79
CA GLU A 58 -18.78 -5.70 14.16
C GLU A 58 -17.86 -4.67 14.85
N ARG A 59 -16.70 -4.42 14.25
CA ARG A 59 -15.63 -3.62 14.81
C ARG A 59 -15.21 -2.49 13.87
N LEU A 60 -14.82 -1.38 14.48
CA LEU A 60 -14.13 -0.28 13.80
C LEU A 60 -12.66 -0.23 14.22
N GLN A 61 -11.81 0.21 13.30
CA GLN A 61 -10.38 0.41 13.53
C GLN A 61 -10.09 1.90 13.63
N ILE A 62 -9.36 2.31 14.65
CA ILE A 62 -8.96 3.69 14.90
C ILE A 62 -7.44 3.76 14.91
N SER A 63 -6.86 4.60 14.07
CA SER A 63 -5.43 4.85 13.98
C SER A 63 -5.14 6.33 14.22
N LEU A 64 -4.50 6.63 15.36
CA LEU A 64 -4.03 7.97 15.71
C LEU A 64 -2.51 8.04 15.53
N ASP A 65 -2.07 8.91 14.62
CA ASP A 65 -0.69 9.38 14.54
C ASP A 65 -0.62 10.73 15.28
N LEU A 66 0.16 10.82 16.36
CA LEU A 66 0.25 12.03 17.19
C LEU A 66 1.69 12.55 17.27
N LYS A 67 1.90 13.83 16.96
CA LYS A 67 3.19 14.50 17.20
C LYS A 67 3.34 14.78 18.67
N VAL A 68 4.37 14.20 19.29
CA VAL A 68 4.67 14.48 20.69
C VAL A 68 5.84 15.48 20.77
N PRO A 69 5.66 16.65 21.39
CA PRO A 69 6.73 17.61 21.60
C PRO A 69 7.91 16.98 22.34
N ARG A 70 9.14 17.24 21.89
CA ARG A 70 10.36 16.96 22.68
C ARG A 70 10.80 18.26 23.33
N GLU A 71 11.14 18.21 24.63
CA GLU A 71 11.55 19.35 25.46
C GLU A 71 12.77 20.15 24.92
N ASN A 72 13.49 19.66 23.89
CA ASN A 72 14.75 20.25 23.42
C ASN A 72 14.70 20.80 21.98
N GLY A 73 13.52 21.14 21.44
CA GLY A 73 13.40 21.77 20.11
C GLY A 73 13.79 20.89 18.91
N GLN A 74 14.18 19.63 19.13
CA GLN A 74 14.40 18.63 18.07
C GLN A 74 13.10 17.98 17.62
N THR A 75 13.07 17.56 16.35
CA THR A 75 11.92 16.98 15.63
C THR A 75 11.06 16.06 16.49
N SER A 76 9.78 16.43 16.65
CA SER A 76 8.76 15.67 17.36
C SER A 76 8.59 14.29 16.73
N ALA A 77 8.85 13.23 17.50
CA ALA A 77 8.62 11.88 17.03
C ALA A 77 7.11 11.61 17.01
N VAL A 78 6.56 11.31 15.82
CA VAL A 78 5.17 10.86 15.69
C VAL A 78 5.02 9.48 16.31
N LYS A 79 4.02 9.32 17.18
CA LYS A 79 3.65 8.05 17.77
C LYS A 79 2.31 7.59 17.22
N THR A 80 2.29 6.36 16.74
CA THR A 80 1.07 5.71 16.25
C THR A 80 0.40 4.91 17.37
N PHE A 81 -0.92 5.01 17.43
CA PHE A 81 -1.81 4.29 18.33
C PHE A 81 -2.93 3.67 17.51
N ASN A 82 -3.01 2.35 17.51
CA ASN A 82 -4.06 1.61 16.81
C ASN A 82 -4.99 0.97 17.83
N LEU A 83 -6.29 1.06 17.61
CA LEU A 83 -7.34 0.41 18.37
C LEU A 83 -8.26 -0.34 17.40
N ASN A 84 -8.74 -1.50 17.85
CA ASN A 84 -9.76 -2.27 17.16
C ASN A 84 -10.90 -2.53 18.16
N ARG A 85 -12.05 -1.89 17.92
CA ARG A 85 -13.10 -1.68 18.94
C ARG A 85 -14.45 -2.08 18.42
N LEU A 86 -15.32 -2.59 19.30
CA LEU A 86 -16.69 -2.91 18.90
C LEU A 86 -17.42 -1.62 18.53
N LYS A 87 -18.31 -1.69 17.54
CA LYS A 87 -19.14 -0.55 17.13
C LYS A 87 -20.11 -0.11 18.23
N HIS A 88 -20.66 -1.09 18.93
CA HIS A 88 -21.72 -0.91 19.92
C HIS A 88 -21.19 -0.76 21.36
N GLU A 89 -19.87 -0.83 21.59
CA GLU A 89 -19.33 -0.50 22.91
C GLU A 89 -19.40 1.02 23.15
N GLU A 90 -19.54 1.40 24.41
CA GLU A 90 -19.53 2.81 24.82
C GLU A 90 -18.19 3.48 24.50
N LEU A 91 -18.26 4.72 24.01
CA LEU A 91 -17.12 5.55 23.67
C LEU A 91 -16.13 5.70 24.84
N ARG A 92 -16.65 5.78 26.08
CA ARG A 92 -15.87 5.82 27.32
C ARG A 92 -14.73 4.80 27.35
N LEU A 93 -15.01 3.55 27.01
CA LEU A 93 -14.02 2.46 27.05
C LEU A 93 -12.90 2.65 26.00
N THR A 94 -13.24 3.25 24.87
CA THR A 94 -12.28 3.59 23.82
C THR A 94 -11.40 4.77 24.24
N VAL A 95 -12.00 5.82 24.79
CA VAL A 95 -11.30 7.02 25.27
C VAL A 95 -10.35 6.67 26.43
N GLU A 96 -10.79 5.89 27.42
CA GLU A 96 -9.96 5.43 28.53
C GLU A 96 -8.74 4.64 28.04
N ARG A 97 -8.93 3.76 27.06
CA ARG A 97 -7.81 3.01 26.48
C ARG A 97 -6.84 3.90 25.73
N LEU A 98 -7.35 4.89 25.00
CA LEU A 98 -6.51 5.86 24.32
C LEU A 98 -5.69 6.67 25.33
N ARG A 99 -6.31 7.14 26.43
CA ARG A 99 -5.62 7.79 27.56
C ARG A 99 -4.53 6.91 28.15
N LEU A 100 -4.84 5.65 28.46
CA LEU A 100 -3.86 4.70 29.00
C LEU A 100 -2.67 4.48 28.04
N ASN A 101 -2.93 4.37 26.74
CA ASN A 101 -1.88 4.20 25.73
C ASN A 101 -1.00 5.45 25.63
N LEU A 102 -1.59 6.64 25.65
CA LEU A 102 -0.89 7.91 25.64
C LEU A 102 -0.05 8.08 26.91
N ASN A 103 -0.61 7.84 28.10
CA ASN A 103 0.11 7.90 29.37
C ASN A 103 1.31 6.96 29.41
N LYS A 104 1.15 5.71 28.94
CA LYS A 104 2.26 4.74 28.87
C LYS A 104 3.37 5.20 27.95
N LYS A 105 3.05 5.66 26.74
CA LYS A 105 4.07 5.99 25.73
C LYS A 105 4.66 7.39 25.88
N VAL A 106 3.91 8.35 26.40
CA VAL A 106 4.27 9.78 26.48
C VAL A 106 4.82 10.14 27.86
N VAL A 107 4.09 9.84 28.93
CA VAL A 107 4.40 10.31 30.30
C VAL A 107 5.47 9.45 31.01
N LYS A 108 5.52 8.13 30.80
CA LYS A 108 6.54 7.29 31.48
C LYS A 108 7.98 7.48 30.97
N LYS A 109 8.19 8.08 29.79
CA LYS A 109 9.54 8.36 29.27
C LYS A 109 10.17 9.63 29.88
N SER A 110 9.39 10.62 30.30
CA SER A 110 9.92 11.81 30.99
C SER A 110 10.41 11.46 32.41
N LYS A 111 9.69 10.61 33.15
CA LYS A 111 10.10 10.14 34.49
C LYS A 111 11.38 9.27 34.50
N LYS A 112 11.59 8.39 33.50
CA LYS A 112 12.77 7.49 33.45
C LYS A 112 14.09 8.20 33.13
N LYS A 113 14.05 9.43 32.60
CA LYS A 113 15.25 10.25 32.32
C LYS A 113 15.59 11.22 33.46
N LYS A 114 14.59 11.69 34.23
CA LYS A 114 14.79 12.50 35.45
C LYS A 114 15.48 11.71 36.57
N ASN A 115 15.18 10.41 36.72
CA ASN A 115 15.82 9.55 37.72
C ASN A 115 17.26 9.13 37.40
N LYS A 116 17.86 9.59 36.29
CA LYS A 116 19.30 9.40 36.03
C LYS A 116 20.19 10.52 36.58
N THR A 117 19.62 11.53 37.24
CA THR A 117 20.36 12.71 37.73
C THR A 117 20.01 13.09 39.17
N ALA A 118 19.51 12.16 39.99
CA ALA A 118 19.32 12.41 41.42
C ALA A 118 19.61 11.13 42.20
N ASN A 119 20.76 11.13 42.88
CA ASN A 119 21.06 10.15 43.92
C ASN A 119 20.37 10.57 45.21
N ASN A 120 19.75 9.59 45.86
CA ASN A 120 19.38 9.44 47.27
C ASN A 120 18.99 10.69 48.06
N ASP A 121 17.70 10.77 48.41
CA ASP A 121 17.33 10.67 49.83
C ASP A 121 15.89 10.16 50.00
N GLU A 122 15.70 9.32 51.01
CA GLU A 122 14.43 8.71 51.41
C GLU A 122 13.50 9.76 52.05
N SER A 123 12.28 9.90 51.56
CA SER A 123 11.05 9.90 52.39
C SER A 123 9.76 10.19 51.60
N GLN A 124 8.77 9.35 51.90
CA GLN A 124 7.32 9.48 51.72
C GLN A 124 6.65 9.33 50.34
N PRO A 125 5.49 8.64 50.28
CA PRO A 125 4.72 8.43 49.07
C PRO A 125 3.97 9.71 48.72
N SER A 126 4.59 10.57 47.93
CA SER A 126 3.88 11.66 47.25
C SER A 126 2.90 11.03 46.26
N LYS A 127 1.61 11.23 46.53
CA LYS A 127 0.50 10.97 45.59
C LYS A 127 0.89 11.61 44.26
N SER A 128 1.17 10.79 43.26
CA SER A 128 1.32 11.27 41.90
C SER A 128 -0.02 11.85 41.47
N GLU A 129 -0.11 13.17 41.38
CA GLU A 129 -1.11 13.82 40.55
C GLU A 129 -0.91 13.25 39.14
N ASP A 130 -1.75 12.28 38.80
CA ASP A 130 -1.84 11.74 37.46
C ASP A 130 -2.38 12.88 36.59
N LEU A 131 -1.49 13.51 35.83
CA LEU A 131 -1.85 14.36 34.70
C LEU A 131 -2.67 13.50 33.73
N GLU A 132 -3.98 13.47 33.92
CA GLU A 132 -4.91 12.84 33.01
C GLU A 132 -4.81 13.56 31.66
N VAL A 133 -4.54 12.80 30.59
CA VAL A 133 -4.52 13.36 29.24
C VAL A 133 -5.98 13.65 28.87
N PRO A 134 -6.38 14.93 28.71
CA PRO A 134 -7.74 15.25 28.29
C PRO A 134 -7.91 14.79 26.85
N ILE A 135 -8.96 14.01 26.62
CA ILE A 135 -9.33 13.46 25.33
C ILE A 135 -10.83 13.62 25.18
N GLU A 136 -11.23 14.28 24.11
CA GLU A 136 -12.62 14.58 23.79
C GLU A 136 -12.85 14.41 22.29
N ILE A 137 -14.05 13.99 21.91
CA ILE A 137 -14.49 13.97 20.51
C ILE A 137 -15.54 15.07 20.36
N ILE A 138 -15.37 15.90 19.34
CA ILE A 138 -16.20 17.06 19.07
C ILE A 138 -16.84 16.87 17.70
N HIS A 139 -18.15 17.05 17.61
CA HIS A 139 -18.87 17.04 16.34
C HIS A 139 -19.86 18.20 16.32
N ASN A 140 -19.85 18.99 15.24
CA ASN A 140 -20.66 20.22 15.12
C ASN A 140 -20.48 21.19 16.30
N GLY A 141 -19.25 21.34 16.80
CA GLY A 141 -18.91 22.23 17.91
C GLY A 141 -19.35 21.75 19.30
N LYS A 142 -19.92 20.54 19.43
CA LYS A 142 -20.35 19.95 20.69
C LYS A 142 -19.49 18.74 21.05
N VAL A 143 -19.11 18.63 22.32
CA VAL A 143 -18.46 17.44 22.85
C VAL A 143 -19.47 16.29 22.87
N ILE A 144 -19.07 15.15 22.30
CA ILE A 144 -19.88 13.94 22.27
C ILE A 144 -19.88 13.29 23.66
N ASP A 145 -21.06 12.90 24.14
CA ASP A 145 -21.22 12.17 25.40
C ASP A 145 -20.49 10.82 25.36
N LEU A 146 -19.74 10.49 26.40
CA LEU A 146 -18.99 9.23 26.50
C LEU A 146 -19.89 7.98 26.58
N ALA A 147 -21.18 8.15 26.87
CA ALA A 147 -22.16 7.06 26.89
C ALA A 147 -22.64 6.61 25.50
N VAL A 148 -22.38 7.39 24.44
CA VAL A 148 -22.75 6.97 23.08
C VAL A 148 -21.88 5.82 22.60
N SER A 149 -22.36 5.08 21.60
CA SER A 149 -21.59 4.03 20.96
C SER A 149 -20.43 4.60 20.12
N ASN A 150 -19.40 3.79 19.93
CA ASN A 150 -18.28 4.13 19.05
C ASN A 150 -18.73 4.49 17.62
N GLU A 151 -19.70 3.77 17.05
CA GLU A 151 -20.22 4.04 15.70
C GLU A 151 -20.89 5.42 15.58
N CYS A 152 -21.55 5.89 16.65
CA CYS A 152 -22.13 7.23 16.69
C CYS A 152 -21.10 8.34 16.96
N ALA A 153 -19.99 8.00 17.62
CA ALA A 153 -18.97 8.96 18.01
C ALA A 153 -17.93 9.23 16.90
N TRP A 154 -17.47 8.18 16.24
CA TRP A 154 -16.39 8.23 15.26
C TRP A 154 -16.94 8.42 13.84
N VAL A 155 -17.45 9.62 13.54
CA VAL A 155 -18.12 9.94 12.28
C VAL A 155 -17.33 10.94 11.42
N GLU A 156 -17.69 11.04 10.14
CA GLU A 156 -17.15 12.06 9.24
C GLU A 156 -17.44 13.47 9.79
N GLY A 157 -16.46 14.37 9.72
CA GLY A 157 -16.59 15.75 10.22
C GLY A 157 -16.37 15.91 11.72
N ALA A 158 -16.22 14.83 12.48
CA ALA A 158 -15.82 14.90 13.89
C ALA A 158 -14.33 15.25 14.03
N VAL A 159 -13.96 15.73 15.22
CA VAL A 159 -12.63 16.17 15.59
C VAL A 159 -12.24 15.50 16.90
N LEU A 160 -11.05 14.89 16.95
CA LEU A 160 -10.47 14.41 18.19
C LEU A 160 -9.60 15.52 18.79
N ARG A 161 -9.93 15.94 20.02
CA ARG A 161 -9.11 16.86 20.81
C ARG A 161 -8.26 16.06 21.80
N VAL A 162 -6.94 16.24 21.73
CA VAL A 162 -5.97 15.65 22.68
C VAL A 162 -5.11 16.79 23.22
N TRP A 163 -5.17 17.05 24.53
CA TRP A 163 -4.67 18.32 25.10
C TRP A 163 -5.31 19.53 24.40
N GLU A 164 -4.49 20.41 23.81
CA GLU A 164 -4.92 21.58 23.05
C GLU A 164 -4.89 21.32 21.53
N GLU A 165 -4.49 20.12 21.09
CA GLU A 165 -4.40 19.78 19.67
C GLU A 165 -5.73 19.20 19.17
N GLU A 166 -6.33 19.89 18.21
CA GLU A 166 -7.54 19.45 17.52
C GLU A 166 -7.18 18.78 16.20
N ILE A 167 -7.57 17.51 16.05
CA ILE A 167 -7.22 16.67 14.90
C ILE A 167 -8.50 16.20 14.22
N SER A 168 -8.70 16.59 12.98
CA SER A 168 -9.85 16.14 12.18
C SER A 168 -9.84 14.62 12.01
N ILE A 169 -11.01 14.00 12.17
CA ILE A 169 -11.20 12.57 11.93
C ILE A 169 -11.38 12.34 10.43
N CYS A 170 -10.46 11.59 9.86
CA CYS A 170 -10.55 11.06 8.50
C CYS A 170 -11.31 9.74 8.55
N TYR A 171 -12.63 9.79 8.33
CA TYR A 171 -13.51 8.63 8.38
C TYR A 171 -13.52 7.88 7.05
N ASN A 172 -13.27 6.58 7.01
CA ASN A 172 -13.15 5.76 5.79
C ASN A 172 -12.32 6.46 4.68
N PRO A 173 -11.07 6.86 4.96
CA PRO A 173 -10.23 7.50 3.97
C PRO A 173 -9.89 6.51 2.85
N PRO A 174 -9.61 6.99 1.63
CA PRO A 174 -8.99 6.14 0.61
C PRO A 174 -7.75 5.48 1.20
N SER A 175 -7.69 4.16 1.14
CA SER A 175 -6.63 3.38 1.76
C SER A 175 -6.09 2.36 0.78
N VAL A 176 -4.78 2.16 0.84
CA VAL A 176 -4.07 1.16 0.05
C VAL A 176 -3.11 0.41 0.95
N LYS A 177 -3.02 -0.90 0.76
CA LYS A 177 -1.98 -1.74 1.32
C LYS A 177 -1.24 -2.39 0.16
N LEU A 178 -0.04 -1.88 -0.12
CA LEU A 178 0.82 -2.39 -1.18
C LEU A 178 1.40 -3.74 -0.77
N GLU A 179 1.37 -4.70 -1.68
CA GLU A 179 2.11 -5.95 -1.55
C GLU A 179 3.58 -5.75 -1.90
N ASN A 180 4.42 -6.70 -1.48
CA ASN A 180 5.84 -6.65 -1.81
C ASN A 180 6.03 -6.78 -3.33
N LEU A 181 6.98 -6.01 -3.87
CA LEU A 181 7.39 -6.17 -5.26
C LEU A 181 7.90 -7.60 -5.52
N PRO A 182 7.75 -8.12 -6.75
CA PRO A 182 8.21 -9.45 -7.11
C PRO A 182 9.68 -9.69 -6.73
N LYS A 183 10.03 -10.95 -6.40
CA LYS A 183 11.40 -11.31 -6.05
C LYS A 183 12.35 -11.17 -7.24
N THR A 184 11.87 -11.58 -8.41
CA THR A 184 12.59 -11.43 -9.67
C THR A 184 12.10 -10.16 -10.35
N ILE A 185 13.00 -9.27 -10.73
CA ILE A 185 12.67 -8.03 -11.46
C ILE A 185 13.63 -7.93 -12.63
N MET A 186 13.12 -7.82 -13.85
CA MET A 186 13.95 -7.85 -15.06
C MET A 186 13.86 -6.55 -15.85
N ALA A 187 14.99 -6.08 -16.36
CA ALA A 187 15.03 -4.99 -17.32
C ALA A 187 14.23 -5.34 -18.58
N GLY A 188 13.40 -4.40 -19.06
CA GLY A 188 12.53 -4.58 -20.21
C GLY A 188 11.22 -5.33 -19.93
N PHE A 189 10.93 -5.68 -18.67
CA PHE A 189 9.68 -6.33 -18.25
C PHE A 189 8.86 -5.41 -17.34
N PRO A 190 7.56 -5.22 -17.62
CA PRO A 190 6.75 -4.28 -16.86
C PRO A 190 6.39 -4.80 -15.47
N LEU A 191 6.44 -3.91 -14.49
CA LEU A 191 5.94 -4.10 -13.13
C LEU A 191 4.63 -3.35 -12.95
N PHE A 192 3.73 -3.94 -12.18
CA PHE A 192 2.45 -3.36 -11.80
C PHE A 192 2.31 -3.38 -10.27
N PRO A 193 1.64 -2.38 -9.69
CA PRO A 193 1.29 -2.39 -8.27
C PRO A 193 0.35 -3.56 -7.97
N GLU A 194 0.75 -4.45 -7.06
CA GLU A 194 -0.16 -5.39 -6.40
C GLU A 194 -0.56 -4.77 -5.05
N ALA A 195 -1.86 -4.65 -4.79
CA ALA A 195 -2.34 -3.99 -3.60
C ALA A 195 -3.80 -4.33 -3.27
N GLU A 196 -4.12 -4.22 -1.98
CA GLU A 196 -5.48 -4.19 -1.47
C GLU A 196 -5.93 -2.73 -1.36
N TYR A 197 -7.14 -2.42 -1.84
CA TYR A 197 -7.69 -1.07 -1.85
C TYR A 197 -9.01 -1.03 -1.08
N GLU A 198 -9.17 0.01 -0.26
CA GLU A 198 -10.42 0.29 0.44
C GLU A 198 -10.81 1.76 0.24
N PHE A 199 -12.11 2.02 0.05
CA PHE A 199 -12.67 3.36 -0.15
C PHE A 199 -11.95 4.21 -1.23
N THR A 200 -11.36 3.54 -2.23
CA THR A 200 -10.42 4.13 -3.20
C THR A 200 -10.91 3.93 -4.63
N ASP A 201 -10.80 4.97 -5.45
CA ASP A 201 -10.89 4.87 -6.91
C ASP A 201 -9.48 4.71 -7.47
N VAL A 202 -9.09 3.47 -7.76
CA VAL A 202 -7.72 3.10 -8.21
C VAL A 202 -7.27 3.94 -9.41
N ARG A 203 -8.21 4.33 -10.30
CA ARG A 203 -7.89 5.12 -11.49
C ARG A 203 -7.49 6.56 -11.18
N LYS A 204 -7.94 7.09 -10.04
CA LYS A 204 -7.59 8.43 -9.55
C LYS A 204 -6.37 8.41 -8.62
N SER A 205 -5.98 7.23 -8.12
CA SER A 205 -4.77 7.04 -7.33
C SER A 205 -3.52 7.31 -8.14
N GLU A 206 -2.48 7.77 -7.46
CA GLU A 206 -1.20 8.12 -8.09
C GLU A 206 -0.13 7.12 -7.66
N PHE A 207 0.61 6.61 -8.64
CA PHE A 207 1.72 5.69 -8.42
C PHE A 207 3.01 6.32 -8.88
N TYR A 208 4.05 6.14 -8.08
CA TYR A 208 5.36 6.73 -8.31
C TYR A 208 6.44 5.68 -8.12
N TRP A 209 7.40 5.69 -9.04
CA TRP A 209 8.46 4.70 -9.13
C TRP A 209 9.82 5.37 -9.09
N GLN A 210 10.75 4.82 -8.33
CA GLN A 210 12.12 5.32 -8.26
C GLN A 210 13.10 4.17 -8.19
N THR A 211 14.16 4.24 -8.99
CA THR A 211 15.30 3.33 -8.87
C THR A 211 16.42 3.98 -8.06
N PHE A 212 17.19 3.17 -7.34
CA PHE A 212 18.31 3.66 -6.55
C PHE A 212 19.36 2.56 -6.30
N HIS A 213 20.59 2.96 -5.98
CA HIS A 213 21.69 2.03 -5.73
C HIS A 213 21.68 1.50 -4.29
N GLU A 214 22.29 0.34 -4.07
CA GLU A 214 22.36 -0.33 -2.76
C GLU A 214 22.86 0.57 -1.63
N LYS A 215 23.84 1.45 -1.90
CA LYS A 215 24.37 2.42 -0.93
C LYS A 215 23.30 3.28 -0.26
N ASP A 216 22.19 3.53 -0.96
CA ASP A 216 21.09 4.36 -0.47
C ASP A 216 20.00 3.53 0.23
N LEU A 217 20.03 2.19 0.14
CA LEU A 217 18.97 1.31 0.64
C LEU A 217 18.62 1.55 2.12
N MET A 218 19.63 1.67 2.99
CA MET A 218 19.42 1.94 4.41
C MET A 218 18.81 3.32 4.65
N LYS A 219 19.22 4.32 3.85
CA LYS A 219 18.65 5.68 3.90
C LYS A 219 17.18 5.65 3.51
N PHE A 220 16.83 5.05 2.37
CA PHE A 220 15.45 4.93 1.91
C PHE A 220 14.58 4.15 2.92
N LYS A 221 15.04 2.99 3.41
CA LYS A 221 14.33 2.23 4.45
C LYS A 221 14.09 3.06 5.71
N MET A 222 15.09 3.85 6.13
CA MET A 222 14.96 4.75 7.27
C MET A 222 13.96 5.88 7.01
N GLU A 223 13.98 6.51 5.83
CA GLU A 223 13.07 7.60 5.45
C GLU A 223 11.62 7.11 5.32
N VAL A 224 11.41 5.93 4.73
CA VAL A 224 10.09 5.28 4.65
C VAL A 224 9.55 4.98 6.05
N ASN A 225 10.35 4.32 6.91
CA ASN A 225 9.95 4.04 8.29
C ASN A 225 9.70 5.32 9.10
N LYS A 226 10.46 6.38 8.82
CA LYS A 226 10.27 7.70 9.43
C LYS A 226 9.17 8.51 8.77
N GLY A 227 8.56 8.07 7.67
CA GLY A 227 7.56 8.85 6.94
C GLY A 227 8.08 10.22 6.51
N THR A 228 9.33 10.29 6.07
CA THR A 228 9.97 11.53 5.59
C THR A 228 10.38 11.44 4.12
N PHE A 229 9.96 10.38 3.44
CA PHE A 229 10.33 10.13 2.05
C PHE A 229 9.73 11.19 1.11
N ASN A 230 10.53 11.67 0.17
CA ASN A 230 10.14 12.69 -0.80
C ASN A 230 10.09 12.10 -2.22
N ILE A 231 8.92 12.17 -2.85
CA ILE A 231 8.63 11.58 -4.17
C ILE A 231 9.10 12.48 -5.34
N SER A 232 9.65 13.66 -5.09
CA SER A 232 10.02 14.63 -6.13
C SER A 232 10.93 14.10 -7.23
N SER A 233 11.73 13.07 -6.95
CA SER A 233 12.63 12.42 -7.91
C SER A 233 12.04 11.14 -8.53
N ALA A 234 10.84 10.74 -8.14
CA ALA A 234 10.18 9.55 -8.65
C ALA A 234 9.36 9.84 -9.91
N VAL A 235 9.28 8.86 -10.79
CA VAL A 235 8.53 8.89 -12.04
C VAL A 235 7.09 8.45 -11.77
N LYS A 236 6.11 9.26 -12.17
CA LYS A 236 4.69 8.92 -12.06
C LYS A 236 4.28 7.93 -13.15
N GLY A 237 3.60 6.84 -12.79
CA GLY A 237 3.10 5.86 -13.76
C GLY A 237 2.34 4.69 -13.12
N GLN A 238 1.27 4.23 -13.77
CA GLN A 238 0.47 3.07 -13.32
C GLN A 238 1.25 1.74 -13.39
N SER A 239 2.33 1.72 -14.17
CA SER A 239 3.27 0.62 -14.31
C SER A 239 4.68 1.18 -14.50
N PHE A 240 5.68 0.36 -14.26
CA PHE A 240 7.08 0.73 -14.48
C PHE A 240 7.84 -0.39 -15.17
N THR A 241 8.51 -0.07 -16.27
CA THR A 241 9.38 -1.03 -16.97
C THR A 241 10.82 -0.61 -16.73
N PRO A 242 11.62 -1.38 -15.97
CA PRO A 242 13.00 -1.01 -15.71
C PRO A 242 13.82 -0.97 -17.02
N HIS A 243 14.65 0.05 -17.18
CA HIS A 243 15.58 0.17 -18.30
C HIS A 243 16.81 -0.73 -18.06
N PRO A 244 17.54 -1.18 -19.10
CA PRO A 244 18.82 -1.86 -18.93
C PRO A 244 19.82 -1.14 -18.00
N ASP A 245 19.82 0.20 -17.99
CA ASP A 245 20.68 1.00 -17.09
C ASP A 245 20.29 0.87 -15.59
N ASN A 246 19.11 0.31 -15.31
CA ASN A 246 18.67 0.07 -13.94
C ASN A 246 19.14 -1.27 -13.38
N VAL A 247 19.81 -2.12 -14.17
CA VAL A 247 20.36 -3.39 -13.67
C VAL A 247 21.29 -3.15 -12.48
N GLY A 248 21.11 -3.93 -11.42
CA GLY A 248 21.82 -3.77 -10.15
C GLY A 248 21.25 -2.68 -9.22
N GLN A 249 20.17 -1.99 -9.60
CA GLN A 249 19.46 -1.03 -8.76
C GLN A 249 18.23 -1.66 -8.08
N TYR A 250 17.85 -1.13 -6.93
CA TYR A 250 16.58 -1.42 -6.27
C TYR A 250 15.46 -0.55 -6.82
N ILE A 251 14.21 -0.95 -6.58
CA ILE A 251 13.01 -0.20 -6.95
C ILE A 251 12.22 0.17 -5.70
N LEU A 252 11.75 1.41 -5.67
CA LEU A 252 10.75 1.91 -4.74
C LEU A 252 9.46 2.18 -5.50
N LEU A 253 8.35 1.69 -4.96
CA LEU A 253 6.99 1.99 -5.40
C LEU A 253 6.26 2.74 -4.29
N ALA A 254 5.73 3.91 -4.61
CA ALA A 254 4.84 4.67 -3.74
C ALA A 254 3.45 4.78 -4.36
N CYS A 255 2.41 4.65 -3.54
CA CYS A 255 1.01 4.83 -3.94
C CYS A 255 0.34 5.88 -3.05
N VAL A 256 -0.29 6.87 -3.68
CA VAL A 256 -1.15 7.86 -3.04
C VAL A 256 -2.60 7.54 -3.43
N PRO A 257 -3.37 6.85 -2.55
CA PRO A 257 -4.74 6.46 -2.86
C PRO A 257 -5.67 7.68 -2.88
N ARG A 258 -6.63 7.68 -3.82
CA ARG A 258 -7.61 8.77 -3.95
C ARG A 258 -9.03 8.29 -4.16
N ASN A 259 -9.99 9.11 -3.76
CA ASN A 259 -11.41 8.95 -4.10
C ASN A 259 -12.08 10.32 -4.22
N GLY A 260 -12.29 10.76 -5.46
CA GLY A 260 -12.67 12.16 -5.72
C GLY A 260 -11.57 13.11 -5.23
N ASP A 261 -11.95 14.08 -4.41
CA ASP A 261 -11.03 15.06 -3.81
C ASP A 261 -10.34 14.53 -2.54
N ARG A 262 -10.77 13.37 -2.03
CA ARG A 262 -10.20 12.76 -0.83
C ARG A 262 -8.88 12.09 -1.16
N ILE A 263 -7.88 12.33 -0.32
CA ILE A 263 -6.52 11.79 -0.46
C ILE A 263 -6.23 10.97 0.79
N GLY A 264 -5.78 9.74 0.59
CA GLY A 264 -5.38 8.87 1.67
C GLY A 264 -3.91 8.97 2.04
N LYS A 265 -3.52 8.16 3.03
CA LYS A 265 -2.12 8.04 3.44
C LYS A 265 -1.33 7.36 2.32
N MET A 266 -0.18 7.92 2.00
CA MET A 266 0.75 7.30 1.06
C MET A 266 1.35 6.04 1.66
N GLU A 267 1.35 4.97 0.85
CA GLU A 267 2.03 3.72 1.16
C GLU A 267 3.25 3.55 0.25
N ILE A 268 4.32 2.95 0.78
CA ILE A 268 5.59 2.76 0.05
C ILE A 268 6.12 1.35 0.29
N VAL A 269 6.54 0.68 -0.78
CA VAL A 269 7.28 -0.58 -0.73
C VAL A 269 8.60 -0.46 -1.47
N ILE A 270 9.62 -1.18 -0.98
CA ILE A 270 10.94 -1.26 -1.58
C ILE A 270 11.18 -2.72 -1.99
N SER A 271 11.73 -2.93 -3.18
CA SER A 271 12.04 -4.26 -3.68
C SER A 271 13.03 -4.99 -2.76
N ALA A 272 12.83 -6.29 -2.58
CA ALA A 272 13.75 -7.12 -1.82
C ALA A 272 15.08 -7.34 -2.56
N ASN A 273 15.02 -7.39 -3.89
CA ASN A 273 16.14 -7.66 -4.77
C ASN A 273 16.33 -6.54 -5.79
N VAL A 274 17.50 -6.54 -6.43
CA VAL A 274 17.85 -5.62 -7.51
C VAL A 274 17.26 -6.06 -8.85
N VAL A 275 17.15 -5.12 -9.79
CA VAL A 275 16.83 -5.41 -11.19
C VAL A 275 17.93 -6.28 -11.78
N THR A 276 17.56 -7.38 -12.42
CA THR A 276 18.45 -8.27 -13.16
C THR A 276 18.32 -8.04 -14.66
N VAL A 277 19.28 -8.58 -15.41
CA VAL A 277 19.17 -8.66 -16.87
C VAL A 277 17.98 -9.58 -17.21
N GLY A 278 17.15 -9.15 -18.17
CA GLY A 278 16.10 -10.01 -18.72
C GLY A 278 16.66 -10.98 -19.76
N PRO A 279 15.86 -11.96 -20.24
CA PRO A 279 16.25 -12.77 -21.39
C PRO A 279 16.48 -11.90 -22.63
N ASP A 280 17.46 -12.27 -23.46
CA ASP A 280 17.85 -11.52 -24.66
C ASP A 280 16.72 -11.46 -25.70
N LEU A 281 16.18 -12.63 -26.09
CA LEU A 281 15.11 -12.74 -27.06
C LEU A 281 14.00 -13.61 -26.50
N CYS A 282 12.79 -13.06 -26.46
CA CYS A 282 11.61 -13.84 -26.14
C CYS A 282 10.87 -14.26 -27.43
N PRO A 283 10.46 -15.54 -27.58
CA PRO A 283 9.75 -16.00 -28.77
C PRO A 283 8.51 -15.18 -29.13
N PHE A 284 7.82 -14.64 -28.11
CA PHE A 284 6.63 -13.81 -28.29
C PHE A 284 6.90 -12.44 -28.90
N GLU A 285 8.15 -11.95 -28.92
CA GLU A 285 8.47 -10.64 -29.49
C GLU A 285 8.29 -10.65 -31.01
N LYS A 286 8.59 -11.76 -31.68
CA LYS A 286 8.26 -11.94 -33.10
C LYS A 286 6.75 -11.94 -33.34
N ARG A 287 5.97 -12.45 -32.39
CA ARG A 287 4.50 -12.50 -32.49
C ARG A 287 3.88 -11.13 -32.24
N SER A 288 4.47 -10.33 -31.34
CA SER A 288 3.97 -9.00 -31.02
C SER A 288 4.12 -8.02 -32.19
N GLU A 289 5.01 -8.31 -33.15
CA GLU A 289 5.10 -7.56 -34.40
C GLU A 289 3.80 -7.55 -35.20
N PHE A 290 2.98 -8.60 -35.08
CA PHE A 290 1.67 -8.72 -35.75
C PHE A 290 0.51 -8.13 -34.93
N THR A 291 0.77 -7.71 -33.69
CA THR A 291 -0.28 -7.24 -32.76
C THR A 291 -0.01 -5.84 -32.23
N LYS A 292 0.84 -5.04 -32.88
CA LYS A 292 1.23 -3.69 -32.45
C LYS A 292 0.06 -2.71 -32.23
N GLU A 293 -1.05 -2.95 -32.92
CA GLU A 293 -2.25 -2.11 -32.86
C GLU A 293 -3.46 -2.90 -32.35
N HIS A 294 -4.40 -2.17 -31.77
CA HIS A 294 -5.71 -2.69 -31.41
C HIS A 294 -6.47 -3.19 -32.64
N SER A 295 -7.36 -4.16 -32.41
CA SER A 295 -8.27 -4.64 -33.46
C SER A 295 -9.17 -3.50 -33.95
N ALA A 296 -9.49 -3.49 -35.23
CA ALA A 296 -10.38 -2.47 -35.79
C ALA A 296 -11.79 -2.59 -35.20
N ASN A 297 -12.58 -1.53 -35.34
CA ASN A 297 -13.98 -1.55 -34.88
C ASN A 297 -14.75 -2.69 -35.57
N GLY A 298 -15.31 -3.61 -34.79
CA GLY A 298 -16.05 -4.78 -35.29
C GLY A 298 -15.22 -6.06 -35.37
N GLU A 299 -13.91 -6.00 -35.11
CA GLU A 299 -13.04 -7.16 -35.01
C GLU A 299 -12.72 -7.48 -33.55
N PHE A 300 -12.49 -8.76 -33.25
CA PHE A 300 -12.04 -9.20 -31.93
C PHE A 300 -10.86 -10.16 -32.05
N ARG A 301 -9.86 -9.96 -31.19
CA ARG A 301 -8.68 -10.80 -31.11
C ARG A 301 -8.89 -11.84 -30.00
N ILE A 302 -8.66 -13.11 -30.33
CA ILE A 302 -8.78 -14.23 -29.39
C ILE A 302 -7.40 -14.78 -29.09
N VAL A 303 -7.11 -15.00 -27.80
CA VAL A 303 -5.93 -15.73 -27.35
C VAL A 303 -6.38 -16.90 -26.49
N SER A 304 -5.94 -18.10 -26.86
CA SER A 304 -6.05 -19.31 -26.03
C SER A 304 -4.66 -19.68 -25.58
N TYR A 305 -4.43 -19.79 -24.28
CA TYR A 305 -3.09 -20.04 -23.75
C TYR A 305 -3.13 -20.90 -22.47
N ASN A 306 -2.46 -22.06 -22.52
CA ASN A 306 -2.14 -22.84 -21.32
C ASN A 306 -0.86 -22.29 -20.69
N LEU A 307 -0.97 -21.68 -19.51
CA LEU A 307 0.12 -20.98 -18.84
C LEU A 307 1.05 -21.88 -18.01
N LEU A 308 0.77 -23.18 -17.93
CA LEU A 308 1.46 -24.13 -17.06
C LEU A 308 1.39 -23.71 -15.57
N ALA A 309 0.44 -24.30 -14.84
CA ALA A 309 0.27 -24.01 -13.41
C ALA A 309 1.54 -24.37 -12.61
N GLN A 310 1.88 -23.54 -11.61
CA GLN A 310 3.09 -23.75 -10.79
C GLN A 310 3.09 -25.13 -10.13
N ILE A 311 1.94 -25.60 -9.65
CA ILE A 311 1.81 -26.91 -9.00
C ILE A 311 2.28 -28.08 -9.87
N TYR A 312 2.28 -27.93 -11.20
CA TYR A 312 2.75 -28.94 -12.13
C TYR A 312 4.21 -28.74 -12.53
N ALA A 313 4.72 -27.51 -12.48
CA ALA A 313 6.11 -27.18 -12.79
C ALA A 313 7.07 -27.33 -11.59
N ASP A 314 6.54 -27.29 -10.36
CA ASP A 314 7.30 -27.25 -9.11
C ASP A 314 7.52 -28.63 -8.46
N THR A 315 7.23 -29.72 -9.19
CA THR A 315 7.51 -31.08 -8.71
C THR A 315 8.90 -31.51 -9.14
N ASP A 316 9.54 -32.38 -8.35
CA ASP A 316 10.85 -32.93 -8.70
C ASP A 316 10.81 -33.66 -10.04
N LEU A 317 9.78 -34.50 -10.24
CA LEU A 317 9.50 -35.17 -11.51
C LEU A 317 9.46 -34.18 -12.68
N ALA A 318 8.75 -33.06 -12.52
CA ALA A 318 8.66 -32.06 -13.59
C ALA A 318 10.02 -31.41 -13.88
N ARG A 319 10.81 -31.10 -12.85
CA ARG A 319 12.14 -30.51 -13.03
C ARG A 319 13.15 -31.49 -13.63
N THR A 320 13.11 -32.76 -13.26
CA THR A 320 14.13 -33.74 -13.65
C THR A 320 13.80 -34.51 -14.91
N GLU A 321 12.51 -34.68 -15.24
CA GLU A 321 12.08 -35.49 -16.38
C GLU A 321 11.35 -34.67 -17.44
N LEU A 322 10.31 -33.89 -17.07
CA LEU A 322 9.49 -33.17 -18.05
C LEU A 322 10.18 -31.95 -18.65
N PHE A 323 10.89 -31.19 -17.80
CA PHE A 323 11.51 -29.91 -18.14
C PHE A 323 13.00 -29.90 -17.84
N SER A 324 13.67 -31.05 -17.94
CA SER A 324 15.10 -31.24 -17.64
C SER A 324 16.05 -30.34 -18.44
N HIS A 325 15.60 -29.90 -19.61
CA HIS A 325 16.33 -28.97 -20.48
C HIS A 325 16.16 -27.49 -20.07
N CYS A 326 15.19 -27.19 -19.19
CA CYS A 326 14.88 -25.83 -18.75
C CYS A 326 15.57 -25.55 -17.41
N PRO A 327 16.32 -24.44 -17.26
CA PRO A 327 16.96 -24.13 -15.99
C PRO A 327 15.91 -23.89 -14.91
N PRO A 328 16.15 -24.33 -13.64
CA PRO A 328 15.18 -24.17 -12.56
C PRO A 328 14.73 -22.71 -12.33
N SER A 329 15.62 -21.74 -12.55
CA SER A 329 15.32 -20.31 -12.46
C SER A 329 14.30 -19.83 -13.50
N ALA A 330 14.25 -20.47 -14.68
CA ALA A 330 13.27 -20.13 -15.72
C ALA A 330 11.93 -20.87 -15.55
N LEU A 331 11.90 -21.96 -14.78
CA LEU A 331 10.65 -22.64 -14.36
C LEU A 331 9.97 -21.95 -13.18
N ASP A 332 10.71 -21.16 -12.42
CA ASP A 332 10.19 -20.41 -11.27
C ASP A 332 9.02 -19.50 -11.68
N MET A 333 7.98 -19.47 -10.84
CA MET A 333 6.76 -18.71 -11.13
C MET A 333 7.01 -17.21 -11.22
N ASP A 334 7.89 -16.65 -10.38
CA ASP A 334 8.16 -15.21 -10.38
C ASP A 334 8.85 -14.80 -11.69
N TYR A 335 9.73 -15.64 -12.23
CA TYR A 335 10.32 -15.43 -13.56
C TYR A 335 9.25 -15.55 -14.66
N ARG A 336 8.52 -16.68 -14.72
CA ARG A 336 7.53 -16.94 -15.78
C ARG A 336 6.43 -15.90 -15.84
N LYS A 337 5.94 -15.42 -14.69
CA LYS A 337 4.92 -14.37 -14.63
C LYS A 337 5.31 -13.12 -15.40
N HIS A 338 6.57 -12.68 -15.32
CA HIS A 338 7.02 -11.49 -16.07
C HIS A 338 6.95 -11.72 -17.59
N LEU A 339 7.37 -12.89 -18.06
CA LEU A 339 7.32 -13.24 -19.49
C LEU A 339 5.88 -13.30 -19.97
N LEU A 340 5.03 -14.02 -19.24
CA LEU A 340 3.61 -14.15 -19.56
C LEU A 340 2.90 -12.81 -19.57
N LEU A 341 3.19 -11.94 -18.60
CA LEU A 341 2.59 -10.62 -18.53
C LEU A 341 3.00 -9.74 -19.71
N LYS A 342 4.30 -9.70 -20.05
CA LYS A 342 4.81 -8.97 -21.22
C LYS A 342 4.19 -9.50 -22.53
N GLU A 343 4.08 -10.82 -22.67
CA GLU A 343 3.46 -11.46 -23.85
C GLU A 343 1.97 -11.09 -23.98
N ILE A 344 1.19 -11.28 -22.91
CA ILE A 344 -0.27 -11.04 -22.93
C ILE A 344 -0.56 -9.56 -23.20
N LEU A 345 0.18 -8.65 -22.56
CA LEU A 345 0.05 -7.21 -22.82
C LEU A 345 0.43 -6.84 -24.26
N GLY A 346 1.46 -7.49 -24.81
CA GLY A 346 1.89 -7.30 -26.19
C GLY A 346 0.84 -7.68 -27.24
N PHE A 347 -0.16 -8.48 -26.89
CA PHE A 347 -1.26 -8.83 -27.78
C PHE A 347 -2.39 -7.80 -27.83
N TRP A 348 -2.34 -6.71 -27.05
CA TRP A 348 -3.31 -5.60 -27.11
C TRP A 348 -4.78 -6.07 -27.14
N ILE A 349 -5.09 -7.10 -26.36
CA ILE A 349 -6.43 -7.66 -26.25
C ILE A 349 -7.28 -6.60 -25.56
N LEU A 350 -8.08 -5.89 -26.35
CA LEU A 350 -9.07 -4.95 -25.86
C LEU A 350 -10.14 -5.80 -25.17
N PHE A 351 -10.43 -5.49 -23.90
CA PHE A 351 -11.41 -6.21 -23.08
C PHE A 351 -10.97 -7.62 -22.65
N ILE A 352 -11.48 -8.04 -21.49
CA ILE A 352 -11.50 -9.42 -21.01
C ILE A 352 -12.87 -10.01 -21.38
N PRO A 353 -13.21 -10.41 -22.64
CA PRO A 353 -14.37 -11.27 -22.79
C PRO A 353 -13.96 -12.74 -22.62
N LEU A 354 -12.76 -13.15 -23.03
CA LEU A 354 -12.35 -14.55 -22.96
C LEU A 354 -10.81 -14.69 -22.94
N LEU A 355 -10.21 -14.57 -21.77
CA LEU A 355 -8.92 -15.20 -21.50
C LEU A 355 -9.21 -16.57 -20.89
N CYS A 356 -9.23 -17.61 -21.73
CA CYS A 356 -9.35 -18.98 -21.25
C CYS A 356 -7.99 -19.44 -20.71
N LEU A 357 -7.77 -19.21 -19.42
CA LEU A 357 -6.68 -19.85 -18.68
C LEU A 357 -7.14 -21.25 -18.30
N LEU A 358 -6.71 -22.25 -19.07
CA LEU A 358 -6.88 -23.64 -18.68
C LEU A 358 -5.97 -23.91 -17.47
N LYS A 359 -6.57 -24.29 -16.34
CA LYS A 359 -5.88 -24.69 -15.12
C LYS A 359 -5.27 -26.07 -15.25
#